data_AF-A0A974AX77-F1
#
_entry.id   AF-A0A974AX77-F1
#
_cell.length_a   1.000
_cell.length_b   1.000
_cell.length_c   1.000
_cell.angle_alpha   90.00
_cell.angle_beta   90.00
_cell.angle_gamma   90.00
#
_symmetry.space_group_name_H-M   'P 1'
#
loop_
_entity.id
_entity.type
_entity.pdbx_description
1 polymer ?
#
loop_
_entity_poly.entity_id
_entity_poly.type
_entity_poly.pdbx_seq_one_letter_code
_entity_poly.pdbx_strand_id
1 'polypeptide(L)'
;MTEATVKKTAAKRPARTADPLAPVLTEVRNHARTIGDLPSKLVGGHLPERGADNYRRRGDDWERINKNRETEGRLGIDGLAVQVAFAAFGGRTAAEIRSGLVRLASLAVAAIGQIDREPK
;
A
#
# COMPACT_ATOMS: atom_id res chain seq x y z
N MET A 1 8.23 50.64 45.70
CA MET A 1 8.55 49.30 45.16
C MET A 1 7.49 48.97 44.11
N THR A 2 7.86 48.96 42.84
CA THR A 2 6.97 48.61 41.73
C THR A 2 7.43 47.28 41.14
N GLU A 3 6.61 46.24 41.33
CA GLU A 3 6.84 44.91 40.81
C GLU A 3 6.67 44.88 39.29
N ALA A 4 7.73 44.46 38.58
CA ALA A 4 7.70 44.23 37.15
C ALA A 4 7.10 42.83 36.88
N THR A 5 5.93 42.79 36.25
CA THR A 5 5.30 41.54 35.84
C THR A 5 6.02 40.98 34.60
N VAL A 6 6.73 39.86 34.78
CA VAL A 6 7.44 39.16 33.70
C VAL A 6 6.42 38.49 32.77
N LYS A 7 6.32 38.98 31.52
CA LYS A 7 5.55 38.33 30.45
C LYS A 7 6.19 36.99 30.09
N LYS A 8 5.50 35.89 30.45
CA LYS A 8 5.87 34.53 30.09
C LYS A 8 5.64 34.34 28.58
N THR A 9 6.71 34.27 27.80
CA THR A 9 6.65 33.95 26.36
C THR A 9 6.24 32.49 26.20
N ALA A 10 5.12 32.26 25.49
CA ALA A 10 4.66 30.92 25.16
C ALA A 10 5.72 30.23 24.28
N ALA A 11 6.20 29.06 24.73
CA ALA A 11 7.14 28.25 23.97
C ALA A 11 6.52 27.86 22.61
N LYS A 12 7.20 28.23 21.52
CA LYS A 12 6.82 27.80 20.16
C LYS A 12 6.82 26.28 20.12
N ARG A 13 5.65 25.70 19.85
CA ARG A 13 5.47 24.26 19.62
C ARG A 13 6.39 23.83 18.46
N PRO A 14 7.13 22.73 18.58
CA PRO A 14 8.01 22.27 17.51
C PRO A 14 7.21 22.07 16.22
N ALA A 15 7.76 22.55 15.09
CA ALA A 15 7.16 22.37 13.79
C ALA A 15 6.98 20.87 13.54
N ARG A 16 5.73 20.46 13.27
CA ARG A 16 5.41 19.06 12.98
C ARG A 16 6.07 18.74 11.65
N THR A 17 7.07 17.85 11.64
CA THR A 17 7.69 17.36 10.40
C THR A 17 6.57 16.81 9.51
N ALA A 18 6.49 17.33 8.28
CA ALA A 18 5.48 16.87 7.32
C ALA A 18 5.72 15.38 7.04
N ASP A 19 4.64 14.60 7.02
CA ASP A 19 4.71 13.18 6.66
C ASP A 19 5.14 13.05 5.19
N PRO A 20 6.28 12.40 4.90
CA PRO A 20 6.78 12.27 3.53
C PRO A 20 5.83 11.48 2.62
N LEU A 21 4.91 10.68 3.16
CA LEU A 21 3.93 9.93 2.37
C LEU A 21 2.62 10.70 2.14
N ALA A 22 2.42 11.87 2.77
CA ALA A 22 1.18 12.64 2.63
C ALA A 22 0.83 13.03 1.18
N PRO A 23 1.79 13.43 0.32
CA PRO A 23 1.52 13.70 -1.09
C PRO A 23 1.05 12.44 -1.83
N VAL A 24 1.76 11.31 -1.65
CA VAL A 24 1.42 10.03 -2.28
C VAL A 24 0.03 9.55 -1.89
N LEU A 25 -0.32 9.64 -0.60
CA LEU A 25 -1.65 9.25 -0.12
C LEU A 25 -2.77 10.15 -0.66
N THR A 26 -2.46 11.42 -0.90
CA THR A 26 -3.40 12.37 -1.52
C THR A 26 -3.65 12.01 -2.98
N GLU A 27 -2.58 11.69 -3.71
CA GLU A 27 -2.65 11.22 -5.11
C GLU A 27 -3.46 9.93 -5.22
N VAL A 28 -3.11 8.90 -4.42
CA VAL A 28 -3.84 7.61 -4.37
C VAL A 28 -5.32 7.81 -4.08
N ARG A 29 -5.67 8.70 -3.13
CA ARG A 29 -7.07 9.00 -2.81
C ARG A 29 -7.81 9.60 -4.00
N ASN A 30 -7.17 10.49 -4.75
CA ASN A 30 -7.80 11.12 -5.91
C ASN A 30 -8.04 10.09 -7.02
N HIS A 31 -7.09 9.19 -7.28
CA HIS A 31 -7.27 8.08 -8.23
C HIS A 31 -8.33 7.06 -7.78
N ALA A 32 -8.39 6.74 -6.49
CA ALA A 32 -9.39 5.80 -5.99
C ALA A 32 -10.83 6.30 -6.24
N ARG A 33 -11.06 7.61 -6.21
CA ARG A 33 -12.39 8.21 -6.49
C ARG A 33 -12.83 8.01 -7.94
N THR A 34 -11.91 8.00 -8.91
CA THR A 34 -12.25 7.79 -10.32
C THR A 34 -12.42 6.32 -10.67
N ILE A 35 -11.75 5.42 -9.95
CA ILE A 35 -11.86 3.96 -10.13
C ILE A 35 -13.12 3.41 -9.45
N GLY A 36 -13.63 4.07 -8.42
CA GLY A 36 -14.80 3.63 -7.64
C GLY A 36 -16.10 3.47 -8.44
N ASP A 37 -16.15 3.98 -9.67
CA ASP A 37 -17.29 3.84 -10.58
C ASP A 37 -17.29 2.51 -11.37
N LEU A 38 -16.24 1.69 -11.25
CA LEU A 38 -16.18 0.38 -11.89
C LEU A 38 -17.06 -0.65 -11.17
N PRO A 39 -17.57 -1.68 -11.89
CA PRO A 39 -18.34 -2.76 -11.28
C PRO A 39 -17.60 -3.39 -10.10
N SER A 40 -18.25 -3.45 -8.93
CA SER A 40 -17.67 -3.89 -7.65
C SER A 40 -17.31 -5.38 -7.56
N LYS A 41 -17.47 -6.15 -8.64
CA LYS A 41 -17.10 -7.56 -8.69
C LYS A 41 -15.58 -7.70 -8.76
N LEU A 42 -14.95 -7.70 -7.58
CA LEU A 42 -13.50 -7.80 -7.40
C LEU A 42 -12.86 -9.04 -8.07
N VAL A 43 -13.63 -10.10 -8.33
CA VAL A 43 -13.10 -11.38 -8.84
C VAL A 43 -13.98 -11.91 -9.98
N GLY A 44 -13.37 -12.11 -11.15
CA GLY A 44 -13.84 -13.04 -12.19
C GLY A 44 -15.13 -12.70 -12.93
N GLY A 45 -15.90 -11.67 -12.52
CA GLY A 45 -17.08 -11.07 -13.18
C GLY A 45 -18.26 -12.04 -13.42
N HIS A 46 -18.02 -13.06 -14.24
CA HIS A 46 -18.92 -14.10 -14.69
C HIS A 46 -18.77 -15.42 -13.89
N LEU A 47 -17.57 -15.75 -13.36
CA LEU A 47 -17.31 -16.97 -12.57
C LEU A 47 -16.33 -16.69 -11.40
N PRO A 48 -16.79 -16.08 -10.30
CA PRO A 48 -15.92 -15.58 -9.23
C PRO A 48 -15.12 -16.70 -8.53
N GLU A 49 -15.71 -17.86 -8.26
CA GLU A 49 -15.02 -18.97 -7.58
C GLU A 49 -13.88 -19.55 -8.44
N ARG A 50 -14.14 -19.79 -9.73
CA ARG A 50 -13.12 -20.26 -10.68
C ARG A 50 -12.02 -19.20 -10.89
N GLY A 51 -12.39 -17.92 -10.84
CA GLY A 51 -11.44 -16.81 -10.85
C GLY A 51 -10.53 -16.83 -9.62
N ALA A 52 -11.10 -16.97 -8.42
CA ALA A 52 -10.35 -17.05 -7.18
C ALA A 52 -9.38 -18.24 -7.17
N ASP A 53 -9.78 -19.41 -7.67
CA ASP A 53 -8.91 -20.58 -7.81
C ASP A 53 -7.72 -20.33 -8.73
N ASN A 54 -7.94 -19.66 -9.86
CA ASN A 54 -6.86 -19.28 -10.76
C ASN A 54 -5.88 -18.33 -10.06
N TYR A 55 -6.41 -17.30 -9.38
CA TYR A 55 -5.58 -16.37 -8.63
C TYR A 55 -4.77 -17.04 -7.53
N ARG A 56 -5.34 -18.03 -6.81
CA ARG A 56 -4.58 -18.82 -5.83
C ARG A 56 -3.42 -19.57 -6.45
N ARG A 57 -3.66 -20.32 -7.54
CA ARG A 57 -2.59 -21.05 -8.24
C ARG A 57 -1.47 -20.12 -8.73
N ARG A 58 -1.84 -18.95 -9.27
CA ARG A 58 -0.87 -17.92 -9.68
C ARG A 58 -0.13 -17.32 -8.49
N GLY A 59 -0.79 -17.18 -7.35
CA GLY A 59 -0.16 -16.76 -6.09
C GLY A 59 0.93 -17.74 -5.65
N ASP A 60 0.64 -19.04 -5.69
CA ASP A 60 1.59 -20.11 -5.36
C ASP A 60 2.81 -20.10 -6.30
N ASP A 61 2.58 -19.88 -7.60
CA ASP A 61 3.65 -19.72 -8.59
C ASP A 61 4.58 -18.56 -8.24
N TRP A 62 4.00 -17.39 -7.91
CA TRP A 62 4.76 -16.20 -7.54
C TRP A 62 5.45 -16.32 -6.18
N GLU A 63 4.87 -17.03 -5.23
CA GLU A 63 5.54 -17.35 -3.96
C GLU A 63 6.82 -18.15 -4.22
N ARG A 64 6.76 -19.17 -5.09
CA ARG A 64 7.94 -19.94 -5.48
C ARG A 64 8.99 -19.08 -6.19
N ILE A 65 8.57 -18.22 -7.12
CA ILE A 65 9.48 -17.28 -7.80
C ILE A 65 10.17 -16.35 -6.79
N ASN A 66 9.41 -15.78 -5.85
CA ASN A 66 9.94 -14.87 -4.85
C ASN A 66 10.89 -15.55 -3.87
N LYS A 67 10.62 -16.80 -3.47
CA LYS A 67 11.55 -17.61 -2.66
C LYS A 67 12.91 -17.82 -3.36
N ASN A 68 12.89 -18.07 -4.66
CA ASN A 68 14.12 -18.18 -5.44
C ASN A 68 14.86 -16.83 -5.51
N ARG A 69 14.13 -15.74 -5.81
CA ARG A 69 14.69 -14.38 -5.83
C ARG A 69 15.29 -13.99 -4.48
N GLU A 70 14.64 -14.33 -3.38
CA GLU A 70 15.13 -14.08 -2.03
C GLU A 70 16.44 -14.83 -1.76
N THR A 71 16.51 -16.10 -2.16
CA THR A 71 17.73 -16.92 -2.06
C THR A 71 18.88 -16.31 -2.88
N GLU A 72 18.58 -15.68 -4.02
CA GLU A 72 19.55 -14.97 -4.85
C GLU A 72 19.85 -13.53 -4.40
N GLY A 73 19.21 -13.04 -3.33
CA GLY A 73 19.34 -11.64 -2.89
C GLY A 73 18.74 -10.60 -3.84
N ARG A 74 17.80 -11.02 -4.69
CA ARG A 74 17.14 -10.23 -5.74
C ARG A 74 15.64 -10.05 -5.52
N LEU A 75 15.16 -10.26 -4.29
CA LEU A 75 13.75 -10.03 -3.96
C LEU A 75 13.44 -8.54 -4.08
N GLY A 76 12.50 -8.20 -4.96
CA GLY A 76 12.07 -6.84 -5.21
C GLY A 76 10.60 -6.60 -4.83
N ILE A 77 10.24 -5.32 -4.68
CA ILE A 77 8.86 -4.90 -4.41
C ILE A 77 7.92 -5.30 -5.56
N ASP A 78 8.43 -5.37 -6.80
CA ASP A 78 7.70 -5.82 -7.99
C ASP A 78 7.14 -7.24 -7.78
N GLY A 79 7.99 -8.21 -7.45
CA GLY A 79 7.59 -9.60 -7.27
C GLY A 79 6.67 -9.77 -6.08
N LEU A 80 6.92 -9.03 -4.99
CA LEU A 80 6.05 -9.03 -3.82
C LEU A 80 4.66 -8.45 -4.12
N ALA A 81 4.59 -7.36 -4.89
CA ALA A 81 3.32 -6.75 -5.28
C ALA A 81 2.48 -7.73 -6.11
N VAL A 82 3.11 -8.43 -7.06
CA VAL A 82 2.40 -9.42 -7.89
C VAL A 82 1.90 -10.61 -7.06
N GLN A 83 2.73 -11.16 -6.17
CA GLN A 83 2.32 -12.23 -5.27
C GLN A 83 1.14 -11.80 -4.39
N VAL A 84 1.23 -10.61 -3.77
CA VAL A 84 0.18 -10.10 -2.88
C VAL A 84 -1.11 -9.81 -3.63
N ALA A 85 -1.04 -9.31 -4.87
CA ALA A 85 -2.21 -9.12 -5.70
C ALA A 85 -2.94 -10.45 -5.95
N PHE A 86 -2.21 -11.50 -6.38
CA PHE A 86 -2.80 -12.82 -6.59
C PHE A 86 -3.38 -13.42 -5.30
N ALA A 87 -2.66 -13.30 -4.18
CA ALA A 87 -3.15 -13.76 -2.89
C ALA A 87 -4.43 -13.01 -2.45
N ALA A 88 -4.49 -11.70 -2.67
CA ALA A 88 -5.66 -10.88 -2.34
C ALA A 88 -6.88 -11.30 -3.16
N PHE A 89 -6.75 -11.46 -4.48
CA PHE A 89 -7.86 -11.85 -5.35
C PHE A 89 -8.24 -13.34 -5.22
N GLY A 90 -7.33 -14.18 -4.69
CA GLY A 90 -7.58 -15.57 -4.34
C GLY A 90 -8.17 -15.78 -2.94
N GLY A 91 -8.41 -14.71 -2.17
CA GLY A 91 -8.95 -14.79 -0.81
C GLY A 91 -10.34 -15.43 -0.77
N ARG A 92 -10.61 -16.21 0.28
CA ARG A 92 -11.88 -16.93 0.47
C ARG A 92 -12.94 -16.09 1.17
N THR A 93 -12.51 -15.04 1.87
CA THR A 93 -13.39 -14.15 2.63
C THR A 93 -13.15 -12.70 2.25
N ALA A 94 -14.17 -11.85 2.41
CA ALA A 94 -14.02 -10.41 2.19
C ALA A 94 -12.94 -9.78 3.11
N ALA A 95 -12.74 -10.32 4.31
CA ALA A 95 -11.70 -9.89 5.23
C ALA A 95 -10.30 -10.22 4.70
N GLU A 96 -10.08 -11.42 4.17
CA GLU A 96 -8.83 -11.83 3.53
C GLU A 96 -8.52 -10.96 2.32
N ILE A 97 -9.51 -10.79 1.42
CA ILE A 97 -9.38 -9.96 0.22
C ILE A 97 -9.02 -8.53 0.61
N ARG A 98 -9.76 -7.92 1.55
CA ARG A 98 -9.49 -6.56 2.03
C ARG A 98 -8.10 -6.43 2.63
N SER A 99 -7.69 -7.38 3.47
CA SER A 99 -6.35 -7.39 4.08
C SER A 99 -5.25 -7.44 3.01
N GLY A 100 -5.41 -8.31 2.03
CA GLY A 100 -4.49 -8.42 0.88
C GLY A 100 -4.43 -7.14 0.05
N LEU A 101 -5.58 -6.51 -0.24
CA LEU A 101 -5.63 -5.25 -0.98
C LEU A 101 -4.98 -4.10 -0.21
N VAL A 102 -5.14 -4.03 1.12
CA VAL A 102 -4.42 -3.06 1.97
C VAL A 102 -2.92 -3.29 1.90
N ARG A 103 -2.47 -4.56 1.96
CA ARG A 103 -1.05 -4.89 1.81
C ARG A 103 -0.53 -4.49 0.42
N LEU A 104 -1.28 -4.75 -0.65
CA LEU A 104 -0.94 -4.33 -2.00
C LEU A 104 -0.79 -2.79 -2.08
N ALA A 105 -1.75 -2.06 -1.53
CA ALA A 105 -1.70 -0.59 -1.48
C ALA A 105 -0.47 -0.09 -0.71
N SER A 106 -0.12 -0.73 0.42
CA SER A 106 1.08 -0.35 1.17
C SER A 106 2.38 -0.58 0.40
N LEU A 107 2.47 -1.68 -0.37
CA LEU A 107 3.63 -1.96 -1.23
C LEU A 107 3.76 -0.92 -2.34
N ALA A 108 2.64 -0.56 -2.98
CA ALA A 108 2.63 0.46 -4.01
C ALA A 108 3.05 1.84 -3.46
N VAL A 109 2.48 2.26 -2.31
CA VAL A 109 2.86 3.53 -1.65
C VAL A 109 4.33 3.54 -1.26
N ALA A 110 4.84 2.43 -0.71
CA ALA A 110 6.25 2.30 -0.36
C ALA A 110 7.17 2.38 -1.60
N ALA A 111 6.78 1.76 -2.72
CA ALA A 111 7.51 1.81 -3.97
C ALA A 111 7.59 3.24 -4.53
N ILE A 112 6.46 3.95 -4.59
CA ILE A 112 6.42 5.35 -5.03
C ILE A 112 7.33 6.21 -4.14
N GLY A 113 7.24 6.03 -2.81
CA GLY A 113 8.12 6.74 -1.89
C GLY A 113 9.60 6.39 -2.01
N GLN A 114 9.97 5.24 -2.59
CA GLN A 114 11.37 4.95 -2.95
C GLN A 114 11.78 5.68 -4.22
N ILE A 115 10.94 5.64 -5.27
CA ILE A 115 11.16 6.34 -6.54
C ILE A 115 11.33 7.85 -6.31
N ASP A 116 10.47 8.46 -5.49
CA ASP A 116 10.51 9.90 -5.21
C ASP A 116 11.75 10.33 -4.41
N ARG A 117 12.41 9.38 -3.71
CA ARG A 117 13.63 9.62 -2.93
C ARG A 117 14.91 9.35 -3.71
N GLU A 118 14.83 8.66 -4.85
CA GLU A 118 16.01 8.46 -5.69
C GLU A 118 16.46 9.82 -6.28
N PRO A 119 17.72 10.22 -6.09
CA PRO A 119 18.23 11.44 -6.70
C PRO A 119 18.18 11.29 -8.22
N LYS A 120 17.57 12.26 -8.90
CA LYS A 120 17.57 12.36 -10.36
C LYS A 120 18.97 12.63 -10.91
#